data_AF-N1ZVQ3-F1
#
_entry.id   AF-N1ZVQ3-F1
#
_cell.length_a   1.000
_cell.length_b   1.000
_cell.length_c   1.000
_cell.angle_alpha   90.00
_cell.angle_beta   90.00
_cell.angle_gamma   90.00
#
_symmetry.space_group_name_H-M   'P 1'
#
loop_
_entity.id
_entity.type
_entity.pdbx_description
1 polymer ?
#
loop_
_entity_poly.entity_id
_entity_poly.type
_entity_poly.pdbx_seq_one_letter_code
_entity_poly.pdbx_strand_id
1 'polypeptide(L)'
;MKKYFIDNTHVMTDYMGGWTDQWIEIGWYDCKSDFYFNLDEVKEIYEKGEADNVGVREDGSLYMKSNWLDARTAFSIICGIPFGVHDEDENLLSYAKKIGLVKENPIPIQMYSGTKYLEIREDGLYTVKYTLDKSKFFDPAVDFIEKMCVGRIKKLKNRTYSCYHDGVNEEKHYFACGEVSFDKDNLTLIIDKIPYEEVYKRDLIDSIRNMDLELLISNPNLINFSNVLSACHDWCRDHGQFHWIGDYHKEKKENSNVYWFDK
;
A
#
# COMPACT_ATOMS: atom_id res chain seq x y z
N MET A 1 32.06 18.18 -3.74
CA MET A 1 31.88 17.02 -4.65
C MET A 1 30.43 17.02 -5.08
N LYS A 2 30.14 16.93 -6.38
CA LYS A 2 28.75 16.91 -6.86
C LYS A 2 28.03 15.63 -6.44
N LYS A 3 26.75 15.75 -6.11
CA LYS A 3 25.83 14.68 -5.71
C LYS A 3 25.54 13.73 -6.87
N TYR A 4 25.35 12.46 -6.57
CA TYR A 4 24.99 11.42 -7.54
C TYR A 4 23.90 10.53 -6.96
N PHE A 5 22.67 10.81 -7.36
CA PHE A 5 21.49 10.11 -6.85
C PHE A 5 21.36 8.74 -7.53
N ILE A 6 21.02 7.68 -6.81
CA ILE A 6 20.92 6.35 -7.43
C ILE A 6 19.60 5.62 -7.19
N ASP A 7 18.82 6.06 -6.21
CA ASP A 7 17.55 5.42 -5.85
C ASP A 7 16.47 6.46 -5.58
N ASN A 8 15.25 6.17 -6.02
CA ASN A 8 14.05 6.90 -5.62
C ASN A 8 13.57 6.38 -4.26
N THR A 9 13.35 7.30 -3.33
CA THR A 9 12.85 7.00 -1.98
C THR A 9 11.38 7.40 -1.87
N HIS A 10 10.58 6.46 -1.38
CA HIS A 10 9.13 6.55 -1.32
C HIS A 10 8.63 6.33 0.10
N VAL A 11 7.41 6.81 0.37
CA VAL A 11 6.60 6.36 1.49
C VAL A 11 5.55 5.37 1.03
N MET A 12 5.34 4.37 1.86
CA MET A 12 4.32 3.36 1.66
C MET A 12 3.06 3.75 2.42
N THR A 13 1.98 4.06 1.72
CA THR A 13 0.68 4.33 2.37
C THR A 13 -0.09 3.03 2.60
N ASP A 14 -1.29 3.10 3.15
CA ASP A 14 -2.17 1.95 3.41
C ASP A 14 -2.52 1.05 2.20
N TYR A 15 -2.08 1.37 0.97
CA TYR A 15 -2.39 0.63 -0.27
C TYR A 15 -3.90 0.54 -0.57
N MET A 16 -4.65 1.58 -0.24
CA MET A 16 -6.12 1.54 -0.24
C MET A 16 -6.69 2.56 -1.23
N GLY A 17 -6.79 2.12 -2.49
CA GLY A 17 -7.28 2.84 -3.66
C GLY A 17 -6.91 2.09 -4.96
N GLY A 18 -7.21 2.66 -6.14
CA GLY A 18 -6.61 2.20 -7.40
C GLY A 18 -5.08 2.16 -7.28
N TRP A 19 -4.37 1.37 -8.09
CA TRP A 19 -2.90 1.22 -8.00
C TRP A 19 -2.10 2.54 -8.15
N THR A 20 -2.76 3.64 -8.50
CA THR A 20 -2.19 4.99 -8.57
C THR A 20 -2.04 5.60 -7.17
N ASP A 21 -0.92 6.30 -6.94
CA ASP A 21 -0.64 7.11 -5.72
C ASP A 21 -0.36 6.34 -4.41
N GLN A 22 -0.08 5.04 -4.48
CA GLN A 22 0.19 4.22 -3.28
C GLN A 22 1.62 4.30 -2.77
N TRP A 23 2.56 4.56 -3.69
CA TRP A 23 3.98 4.76 -3.43
C TRP A 23 4.32 6.17 -3.86
N ILE A 24 4.42 7.05 -2.88
CA ILE A 24 4.62 8.48 -3.13
C ILE A 24 6.11 8.74 -2.97
N GLU A 25 6.74 9.17 -4.06
CA GLU A 25 8.13 9.60 -4.05
C GLU A 25 8.26 10.85 -3.17
N ILE A 26 9.19 10.80 -2.22
CA ILE A 26 9.40 11.91 -1.26
C ILE A 26 10.86 12.35 -1.18
N GLY A 27 11.77 11.65 -1.86
CA GLY A 27 13.18 12.02 -1.87
C GLY A 27 14.03 11.04 -2.67
N TRP A 28 15.32 11.34 -2.79
CA TRP A 28 16.32 10.54 -3.49
C TRP A 28 17.52 10.23 -2.59
N TYR A 29 18.17 9.10 -2.83
CA TYR A 29 19.39 8.68 -2.12
C TYR A 29 20.65 9.04 -2.92
N ASP A 30 21.61 9.74 -2.30
CA ASP A 30 22.95 10.04 -2.87
C ASP A 30 23.97 8.98 -2.45
N CYS A 31 24.48 8.22 -3.43
CA CYS A 31 25.47 7.18 -3.16
C CYS A 31 26.85 7.70 -2.74
N LYS A 32 27.13 8.99 -2.98
CA LYS A 32 28.43 9.58 -2.65
C LYS A 32 28.51 10.06 -1.20
N SER A 33 27.41 10.58 -0.66
CA SER A 33 27.36 10.98 0.75
C SER A 33 26.69 9.96 1.65
N ASP A 34 26.00 8.96 1.10
CA ASP A 34 25.20 8.00 1.87
C ASP A 34 24.08 8.72 2.67
N PHE A 35 23.41 9.67 2.03
CA PHE A 35 22.32 10.45 2.64
C PHE A 35 21.11 10.53 1.72
N TYR A 36 19.94 10.59 2.32
CA TYR A 36 18.68 10.88 1.65
C TYR A 36 18.42 12.38 1.60
N PHE A 37 17.83 12.83 0.49
CA PHE A 37 17.43 14.21 0.26
C PHE A 37 15.96 14.23 -0.11
N ASN A 38 15.18 15.11 0.51
CA ASN A 38 13.80 15.31 0.08
C ASN A 38 13.75 16.01 -1.29
N LEU A 39 12.57 16.01 -1.94
CA LEU A 39 12.45 16.56 -3.29
C LEU A 39 12.73 18.07 -3.40
N ASP A 40 12.50 18.85 -2.35
CA ASP A 40 12.89 20.27 -2.34
C ASP A 40 14.41 20.42 -2.32
N GLU A 41 15.09 19.64 -1.48
CA GLU A 41 16.55 19.63 -1.37
C GLU A 41 17.19 19.17 -2.68
N VAL A 42 16.65 18.13 -3.31
CA VAL A 42 17.06 17.66 -4.64
C VAL A 42 16.96 18.79 -5.67
N LYS A 43 15.85 19.54 -5.64
CA LYS A 43 15.64 20.67 -6.54
C LYS A 43 16.66 21.78 -6.31
N GLU A 44 16.92 22.15 -5.06
CA GLU A 44 17.93 23.15 -4.74
C GLU A 44 19.34 22.73 -5.19
N ILE A 45 19.70 21.46 -4.99
CA ILE A 45 21.00 20.90 -5.40
C ILE A 45 21.12 20.96 -6.94
N TYR A 46 20.05 20.61 -7.65
CA TYR A 46 20.01 20.70 -9.11
C TYR A 46 20.18 22.14 -9.60
N GLU A 47 19.44 23.10 -9.03
CA GLU A 47 19.48 24.52 -9.41
C GLU A 47 20.86 25.16 -9.14
N LYS A 48 21.59 24.69 -8.11
CA LYS A 48 22.98 25.09 -7.82
C LYS A 48 24.01 24.45 -8.77
N GLY A 49 23.60 23.54 -9.65
CA GLY A 49 24.49 22.79 -10.54
C GLY A 49 25.34 21.75 -9.80
N GLU A 50 24.91 21.34 -8.61
CA GLU A 50 25.64 20.45 -7.71
C GLU A 50 25.26 18.96 -7.88
N ALA A 51 24.37 18.63 -8.82
CA ALA A 51 24.00 17.26 -9.17
C ALA A 51 24.61 16.81 -10.51
N ASP A 52 25.11 15.57 -10.58
CA ASP A 52 25.75 15.01 -11.78
C ASP A 52 24.76 14.32 -12.73
N ASN A 53 23.76 13.61 -12.20
CA ASN A 53 22.93 12.68 -12.95
C ASN A 53 21.44 13.04 -12.96
N VAL A 54 21.12 14.33 -12.85
CA VAL A 54 19.73 14.84 -12.81
C VAL A 54 19.37 15.53 -14.11
N GLY A 55 18.15 15.28 -14.59
CA GLY A 55 17.54 15.95 -15.73
C GLY A 55 16.21 16.59 -15.36
N VAL A 56 15.66 17.40 -16.28
CA VAL A 56 14.36 18.06 -16.16
C VAL A 56 13.50 17.56 -17.32
N ARG A 57 12.27 17.15 -17.02
CA ARG A 57 11.26 16.79 -18.03
C ARG A 57 10.59 18.03 -18.60
N GLU A 58 9.82 17.87 -19.68
CA GLU A 58 9.08 18.97 -20.31
C GLU A 58 8.08 19.67 -19.37
N ASP A 59 7.54 18.93 -18.40
CA ASP A 59 6.63 19.45 -17.36
C ASP A 59 7.35 20.15 -16.19
N GLY A 60 8.69 20.23 -16.23
CA GLY A 60 9.51 20.83 -15.18
C GLY A 60 9.83 19.91 -14.00
N SER A 61 9.35 18.66 -14.01
CA SER A 61 9.71 17.68 -12.98
C SER A 61 11.16 17.19 -13.14
N LEU A 62 11.81 16.91 -12.01
CA LEU A 62 13.16 16.35 -12.01
C LEU A 62 13.11 14.84 -12.17
N TYR A 63 14.12 14.28 -12.83
CA TYR A 63 14.30 12.83 -12.91
C TYR A 63 15.78 12.46 -12.87
N MET A 64 16.08 11.26 -12.37
CA MET A 64 17.41 10.68 -12.46
C MET A 64 17.66 10.12 -13.87
N LYS A 65 18.79 10.50 -14.49
CA LYS A 65 19.20 10.01 -15.82
C LYS A 65 19.59 8.53 -15.81
N SER A 66 20.01 8.02 -14.67
CA SER A 66 20.32 6.61 -14.45
C SER A 66 19.91 6.28 -13.02
N ASN A 67 19.10 5.25 -12.89
CA ASN A 67 18.53 4.79 -11.62
C ASN A 67 18.92 3.33 -11.40
N TRP A 68 19.21 2.94 -10.17
CA TRP A 68 19.60 1.57 -9.82
C TRP A 68 18.44 0.82 -9.18
N LEU A 69 17.81 1.40 -8.16
CA LEU A 69 16.54 0.92 -7.61
C LEU A 69 15.43 1.91 -7.92
N ASP A 70 14.39 1.41 -8.59
CA ASP A 70 13.21 2.20 -8.91
C ASP A 70 12.34 2.51 -7.68
N ALA A 71 12.58 1.84 -6.56
CA ALA A 71 11.66 1.83 -5.43
C ALA A 71 12.33 1.40 -4.11
N ARG A 72 12.69 2.36 -3.24
CA ARG A 72 13.08 2.12 -1.83
C ARG A 72 12.07 2.76 -0.89
N THR A 73 11.53 2.00 0.07
CA THR A 73 10.61 2.53 1.08
C THR A 73 11.41 3.10 2.25
N ALA A 74 11.23 4.39 2.57
CA ALA A 74 11.76 5.00 3.79
C ALA A 74 10.97 4.53 5.01
N PHE A 75 9.67 4.85 5.02
CA PHE A 75 8.76 4.49 6.11
C PHE A 75 7.33 4.33 5.59
N SER A 76 6.43 3.90 6.47
CA SER A 76 5.02 3.67 6.15
C SER A 76 4.12 4.75 6.76
N ILE A 77 3.02 5.08 6.11
CA ILE A 77 1.99 5.98 6.63
C ILE A 77 0.67 5.22 6.69
N ILE A 78 0.20 4.94 7.89
CA ILE A 78 -1.02 4.17 8.18
C ILE A 78 -2.05 5.13 8.77
N CYS A 79 -3.16 5.32 8.07
CA CYS A 79 -4.25 6.21 8.44
C CYS A 79 -3.74 7.63 8.72
N GLY A 80 -2.78 8.11 7.93
CA GLY A 80 -2.13 9.42 8.09
C GLY A 80 -1.04 9.47 9.16
N ILE A 81 -0.79 8.40 9.91
CA ILE A 81 0.24 8.36 10.96
C ILE A 81 1.50 7.65 10.43
N PRO A 82 2.71 8.22 10.60
CA PRO A 82 3.94 7.61 10.14
C PRO A 82 4.42 6.51 11.11
N PHE A 83 4.98 5.44 10.55
CA PHE A 83 5.49 4.28 11.26
C PHE A 83 6.77 3.75 10.61
N GLY A 84 7.68 3.23 11.43
CA GLY A 84 8.96 2.71 10.97
C GLY A 84 9.91 3.80 10.48
N VAL A 85 9.80 5.02 11.01
CA VAL A 85 10.71 6.12 10.68
C VAL A 85 12.03 5.91 11.40
N HIS A 86 13.14 5.93 10.64
CA HIS A 86 14.50 5.86 11.16
C HIS A 86 15.12 7.27 11.23
N ASP A 87 16.18 7.43 12.05
CA ASP A 87 16.86 8.72 12.23
C ASP A 87 17.41 9.29 10.89
N GLU A 88 17.75 8.42 9.94
CA GLU A 88 18.21 8.81 8.59
C GLU A 88 17.11 9.41 7.69
N ASP A 89 15.83 9.27 8.09
CA ASP A 89 14.67 9.72 7.32
C ASP A 89 14.01 10.99 7.90
N GLU A 90 14.64 11.71 8.83
CA GLU A 90 14.03 12.87 9.48
C GLU A 90 13.65 14.00 8.49
N ASN A 91 14.50 14.25 7.49
CA ASN A 91 14.22 15.25 6.45
C ASN A 91 13.07 14.79 5.52
N LEU A 92 13.01 13.49 5.24
CA LEU A 92 11.95 12.84 4.47
C LEU A 92 10.60 12.92 5.21
N LEU A 93 10.59 12.66 6.52
CA LEU A 93 9.41 12.83 7.37
C LEU A 93 8.94 14.29 7.39
N SER A 94 9.87 15.24 7.49
CA SER A 94 9.57 16.67 7.48
C SER A 94 8.92 17.11 6.16
N TYR A 95 9.42 16.59 5.04
CA TYR A 95 8.82 16.81 3.73
C TYR A 95 7.43 16.18 3.62
N ALA A 96 7.26 14.92 4.03
CA ALA A 96 5.95 14.23 4.02
C ALA A 96 4.88 14.97 4.86
N LYS A 97 5.28 15.60 5.97
CA LYS A 97 4.43 16.52 6.75
C LYS A 97 4.09 17.78 5.97
N LYS A 98 5.08 18.43 5.35
CA LYS A 98 4.91 19.66 4.55
C LYS A 98 3.91 19.47 3.41
N ILE A 99 3.98 18.35 2.69
CA ILE A 99 3.06 18.04 1.58
C ILE A 99 1.73 17.43 2.04
N GLY A 100 1.53 17.28 3.35
CA GLY A 100 0.24 16.92 3.94
C GLY A 100 -0.08 15.42 3.94
N LEU A 101 0.89 14.53 3.71
CA LEU A 101 0.69 13.07 3.81
C LEU A 101 0.57 12.61 5.26
N VAL A 102 1.37 13.22 6.14
CA VAL A 102 1.34 12.94 7.58
C VAL A 102 0.33 13.86 8.27
N LYS A 103 -0.49 13.27 9.15
CA LYS A 103 -1.52 13.94 9.96
C LYS A 103 -1.16 13.85 11.44
N GLU A 104 -1.68 14.80 12.22
CA GLU A 104 -1.53 14.79 13.68
C GLU A 104 -2.38 13.69 14.32
N ASN A 105 -3.54 13.43 13.75
CA ASN A 105 -4.50 12.43 14.23
C ASN A 105 -4.78 11.42 13.13
N PRO A 106 -5.08 10.15 13.49
CA PRO A 106 -5.49 9.16 12.51
C PRO A 106 -6.70 9.63 11.69
N ILE A 107 -6.65 9.41 10.38
CA ILE A 107 -7.75 9.68 9.46
C ILE A 107 -8.31 8.37 8.91
N PRO A 108 -9.63 8.29 8.66
CA PRO A 108 -10.21 7.13 7.98
C PRO A 108 -9.70 7.03 6.55
N ILE A 109 -9.43 5.80 6.11
CA ILE A 109 -9.00 5.49 4.75
C ILE A 109 -10.09 4.70 4.04
N GLN A 110 -10.59 5.26 2.94
CA GLN A 110 -11.60 4.60 2.12
C GLN A 110 -10.98 3.45 1.33
N MET A 111 -11.52 2.24 1.51
CA MET A 111 -11.19 1.05 0.74
C MET A 111 -12.28 0.76 -0.30
N TYR A 112 -12.17 -0.33 -1.07
CA TYR A 112 -13.15 -0.64 -2.11
C TYR A 112 -14.52 -1.02 -1.50
N SER A 113 -14.53 -1.88 -0.50
CA SER A 113 -15.74 -2.41 0.15
C SER A 113 -16.06 -1.76 1.48
N GLY A 114 -15.09 -1.08 2.10
CA GLY A 114 -15.27 -0.51 3.44
C GLY A 114 -14.34 0.67 3.72
N THR A 115 -14.20 0.99 5.00
CA THR A 115 -13.33 2.07 5.49
C THR A 115 -12.46 1.53 6.62
N LYS A 116 -11.15 1.75 6.52
CA LYS A 116 -10.19 1.41 7.57
C LYS A 116 -9.98 2.60 8.49
N TYR A 117 -9.87 2.31 9.79
CA TYR A 117 -9.57 3.25 10.84
C TYR A 117 -8.42 2.73 11.70
N LEU A 118 -7.66 3.65 12.25
CA LEU A 118 -6.63 3.39 13.24
C LEU A 118 -6.96 4.19 14.50
N GLU A 119 -6.86 3.54 15.65
CA GLU A 119 -7.00 4.16 16.96
C GLU A 119 -5.68 3.97 17.73
N ILE A 120 -5.17 5.08 18.28
CA ILE A 120 -3.99 5.08 19.15
C ILE A 120 -4.50 5.02 20.58
N ARG A 121 -4.15 3.95 21.31
CA ARG A 121 -4.62 3.71 22.67
C ARG A 121 -3.70 4.39 23.68
N GLU A 122 -4.24 4.67 24.87
CA GLU A 122 -3.47 5.24 25.99
C GLU A 122 -2.33 4.32 26.46
N ASP A 123 -2.45 3.01 26.24
CA ASP A 123 -1.43 2.00 26.58
C ASP A 123 -0.28 1.90 25.56
N GLY A 124 -0.25 2.78 24.55
CA GLY A 124 0.76 2.80 23.50
C GLY A 124 0.58 1.71 22.43
N LEU A 125 -0.52 0.94 22.50
CA LEU A 125 -0.89 -0.03 21.47
C LEU A 125 -1.89 0.59 20.49
N TYR A 126 -2.19 -0.15 19.43
CA TYR A 126 -3.04 0.31 18.35
C TYR A 126 -4.24 -0.62 18.14
N THR A 127 -5.35 -0.06 17.71
CA THR A 127 -6.51 -0.84 17.26
C THR A 127 -6.78 -0.49 15.80
N VAL A 128 -6.85 -1.51 14.94
CA VAL A 128 -7.33 -1.34 13.57
C VAL A 128 -8.79 -1.75 13.51
N LYS A 129 -9.63 -0.87 12.97
CA LYS A 129 -11.04 -1.17 12.67
C LYS A 129 -11.25 -1.12 11.17
N TYR A 130 -11.93 -2.10 10.63
CA TYR A 130 -12.33 -2.11 9.22
C TYR A 130 -13.83 -2.33 9.12
N THR A 131 -14.53 -1.29 8.69
CA THR A 131 -15.99 -1.22 8.65
C THR A 131 -16.48 -1.36 7.22
N LEU A 132 -17.31 -2.36 6.96
CA LEU A 132 -17.91 -2.53 5.64
C LEU A 132 -18.98 -1.47 5.39
N ASP A 133 -18.99 -0.94 4.17
CA ASP A 133 -20.03 -0.02 3.75
C ASP A 133 -21.33 -0.80 3.48
N LYS A 134 -22.24 -0.77 4.45
CA LYS A 134 -23.54 -1.46 4.39
C LYS A 134 -24.33 -1.12 3.12
N SER A 135 -24.19 0.10 2.58
CA SER A 135 -24.91 0.52 1.38
C SER A 135 -24.50 -0.28 0.14
N LYS A 136 -23.29 -0.85 0.17
CA LYS A 136 -22.74 -1.64 -0.92
C LYS A 136 -23.20 -3.09 -0.91
N PHE A 137 -23.69 -3.62 0.22
CA PHE A 137 -24.07 -5.03 0.36
C PHE A 137 -25.59 -5.21 0.40
N PHE A 138 -26.13 -6.04 -0.50
CA PHE A 138 -27.53 -6.47 -0.46
C PHE A 138 -27.61 -7.82 0.25
N ASP A 139 -28.23 -7.86 1.43
CA ASP A 139 -28.35 -9.07 2.27
C ASP A 139 -27.00 -9.78 2.55
N PRO A 140 -26.04 -9.09 3.20
CA PRO A 140 -24.74 -9.70 3.50
C PRO A 140 -24.90 -10.92 4.41
N ALA A 141 -24.34 -12.07 4.00
CA ALA A 141 -24.21 -13.24 4.85
C ALA A 141 -23.23 -12.96 6.01
N VAL A 142 -23.73 -12.32 7.08
CA VAL A 142 -22.92 -11.77 8.18
C VAL A 142 -21.99 -12.82 8.80
N ASP A 143 -22.48 -14.04 8.99
CA ASP A 143 -21.67 -15.14 9.53
C ASP A 143 -20.52 -15.57 8.60
N PHE A 144 -20.71 -15.46 7.29
CA PHE A 144 -19.64 -15.72 6.32
C PHE A 144 -18.60 -14.61 6.33
N ILE A 145 -19.05 -13.35 6.35
CA ILE A 145 -18.19 -12.16 6.42
C ILE A 145 -17.35 -12.18 7.70
N GLU A 146 -17.96 -12.44 8.85
CA GLU A 146 -17.28 -12.59 10.14
C GLU A 146 -16.18 -13.66 10.04
N LYS A 147 -16.53 -14.86 9.56
CA LYS A 147 -15.57 -15.97 9.43
C LYS A 147 -14.39 -15.59 8.54
N MET A 148 -14.64 -14.90 7.43
CA MET A 148 -13.57 -14.46 6.54
C MET A 148 -12.68 -13.40 7.20
N CYS A 149 -13.28 -12.38 7.80
CA CYS A 149 -12.56 -11.27 8.41
C CYS A 149 -11.73 -11.73 9.62
N VAL A 150 -12.37 -12.39 10.58
CA VAL A 150 -11.73 -12.87 11.80
C VAL A 150 -10.77 -14.02 11.49
N GLY A 151 -11.18 -14.94 10.62
CA GLY A 151 -10.38 -16.11 10.26
C GLY A 151 -9.05 -15.73 9.59
N ARG A 152 -9.06 -14.72 8.72
CA ARG A 152 -7.83 -14.24 8.05
C ARG A 152 -6.81 -13.70 9.02
N ILE A 153 -7.22 -12.80 9.91
CA ILE A 153 -6.31 -12.19 10.89
C ILE A 153 -5.86 -13.22 11.93
N LYS A 154 -6.75 -14.10 12.40
CA LYS A 154 -6.36 -15.20 13.31
C LYS A 154 -5.36 -16.14 12.67
N LYS A 155 -5.50 -16.45 11.37
CA LYS A 155 -4.52 -17.26 10.64
C LYS A 155 -3.15 -16.57 10.57
N LEU A 156 -3.13 -15.26 10.33
CA LEU A 156 -1.89 -14.48 10.34
C LEU A 156 -1.23 -14.48 11.73
N LYS A 157 -2.01 -14.19 12.78
CA LYS A 157 -1.56 -14.20 14.19
C LYS A 157 -0.98 -15.55 14.62
N ASN A 158 -1.60 -16.65 14.19
CA ASN A 158 -1.20 -18.01 14.59
C ASN A 158 -0.09 -18.59 13.70
N ARG A 159 0.35 -17.88 12.66
CA ARG A 159 1.47 -18.33 11.82
C ARG A 159 2.78 -18.10 12.58
N THR A 160 3.63 -19.11 12.61
CA THR A 160 4.95 -19.04 13.23
C THR A 160 6.07 -19.32 12.22
N TYR A 161 7.26 -18.78 12.49
CA TYR A 161 8.49 -19.06 11.76
C TYR A 161 9.66 -19.28 12.72
N SER A 162 10.63 -20.08 12.27
CA SER A 162 11.89 -20.28 12.97
C SER A 162 12.89 -19.19 12.60
N CYS A 163 13.46 -18.55 13.61
CA CYS A 163 14.56 -17.60 13.49
C CYS A 163 15.82 -18.23 14.08
N TYR A 164 16.92 -18.20 13.32
CA TYR A 164 18.22 -18.68 13.78
C TYR A 164 19.14 -17.48 14.00
N HIS A 165 19.59 -17.27 15.23
CA HIS A 165 20.61 -16.28 15.55
C HIS A 165 21.48 -16.81 16.70
N ASP A 166 22.78 -16.55 16.65
CA ASP A 166 23.75 -16.92 17.71
C ASP A 166 23.70 -18.39 18.15
N GLY A 167 23.34 -19.31 17.25
CA GLY A 167 23.19 -20.74 17.54
C GLY A 167 21.88 -21.11 18.27
N VAL A 168 21.00 -20.15 18.52
CA VAL A 168 19.66 -20.35 19.07
C VAL A 168 18.64 -20.45 17.93
N ASN A 169 17.72 -21.41 18.04
CA ASN A 169 16.54 -21.51 17.19
C ASN A 169 15.31 -21.10 18.00
N GLU A 170 14.69 -19.99 17.63
CA GLU A 170 13.51 -19.43 18.28
C GLU A 170 12.31 -19.46 17.34
N GLU A 171 11.16 -19.90 17.85
CA GLU A 171 9.89 -19.84 17.12
C GLU A 171 9.19 -18.50 17.41
N LYS A 172 9.00 -17.69 16.36
CA LYS A 172 8.36 -16.37 16.46
C LYS A 172 7.05 -16.34 15.70
N HIS A 173 6.12 -15.52 16.18
CA HIS A 173 4.88 -15.24 15.46
C HIS A 173 5.14 -14.24 14.33
N TYR A 174 4.50 -14.42 13.18
CA TYR A 174 4.55 -13.45 12.08
C TYR A 174 3.88 -12.12 12.45
N PHE A 175 2.82 -12.19 13.27
CA PHE A 175 2.02 -11.04 13.67
C PHE A 175 1.53 -11.19 15.10
N ALA A 176 1.66 -10.13 15.89
CA ALA A 176 1.17 -10.06 17.26
C ALA A 176 0.01 -9.06 17.38
N CYS A 177 -1.07 -9.49 18.04
CA CYS A 177 -2.17 -8.63 18.46
C CYS A 177 -2.94 -9.28 19.62
N GLY A 178 -3.79 -8.50 20.27
CA GLY A 178 -4.75 -8.97 21.27
C GLY A 178 -5.93 -9.71 20.64
N GLU A 179 -7.14 -9.29 21.00
CA GLU A 179 -8.37 -9.93 20.53
C GLU A 179 -8.68 -9.52 19.08
N VAL A 180 -9.20 -10.48 18.31
CA VAL A 180 -9.73 -10.25 16.96
C VAL A 180 -11.20 -10.64 17.00
N SER A 181 -12.07 -9.65 16.80
CA SER A 181 -13.52 -9.80 16.89
C SER A 181 -14.22 -9.12 15.71
N PHE A 182 -15.50 -9.42 15.55
CA PHE A 182 -16.34 -8.82 14.52
C PHE A 182 -17.62 -8.32 15.15
N ASP A 183 -17.86 -7.02 15.04
CA ASP A 183 -19.12 -6.39 15.39
C ASP A 183 -20.11 -6.64 14.25
N LYS A 184 -21.05 -7.56 14.46
CA LYS A 184 -22.07 -7.95 13.48
C LYS A 184 -23.04 -6.83 13.18
N ASP A 185 -23.37 -6.01 14.17
CA ASP A 185 -24.37 -4.95 14.02
C ASP A 185 -23.81 -3.83 13.15
N ASN A 186 -22.50 -3.55 13.26
CA ASN A 186 -21.82 -2.52 12.47
C ASN A 186 -21.00 -3.06 11.29
N LEU A 187 -21.00 -4.37 11.04
CA LEU A 187 -20.14 -5.04 10.05
C LEU A 187 -18.68 -4.59 10.15
N THR A 188 -18.14 -4.58 11.36
CA THR A 188 -16.80 -4.05 11.64
C THR A 188 -15.87 -5.13 12.18
N LEU A 189 -14.79 -5.40 11.47
CA LEU A 189 -13.64 -6.14 11.98
C LEU A 189 -12.86 -5.26 12.96
N ILE A 190 -12.53 -5.81 14.13
CA ILE A 190 -11.73 -5.15 15.16
C ILE A 190 -10.51 -6.03 15.42
N ILE A 191 -9.32 -5.45 15.25
CA ILE A 191 -8.03 -6.05 15.57
C ILE A 191 -7.42 -5.21 16.69
N ASP A 192 -7.48 -5.73 17.91
CA ASP A 192 -7.14 -4.96 19.11
C ASP A 192 -5.70 -5.20 19.58
N LYS A 193 -5.14 -4.22 20.32
CA LYS A 193 -3.83 -4.32 21.00
C LYS A 193 -2.69 -4.76 20.07
N ILE A 194 -2.55 -4.07 18.95
CA ILE A 194 -1.45 -4.26 17.98
C ILE A 194 -0.23 -3.46 18.48
N PRO A 195 0.95 -4.08 18.66
CA PRO A 195 2.20 -3.37 18.94
C PRO A 195 2.65 -2.47 17.78
N TYR A 196 3.43 -1.42 18.08
CA TYR A 196 3.90 -0.45 17.08
C TYR A 196 4.57 -1.12 15.87
N GLU A 197 5.48 -2.05 16.12
CA GLU A 197 6.26 -2.80 15.12
C GLU A 197 5.42 -3.71 14.22
N GLU A 198 4.16 -3.96 14.59
CA GLU A 198 3.23 -4.82 13.87
C GLU A 198 2.25 -4.03 12.99
N VAL A 199 1.95 -2.77 13.32
CA VAL A 199 0.93 -1.95 12.62
C VAL A 199 1.25 -1.74 11.15
N TYR A 200 2.52 -1.49 10.85
CA TYR A 200 2.99 -1.16 9.50
C TYR A 200 3.61 -2.35 8.76
N LYS A 201 3.51 -3.56 9.32
CA LYS A 201 3.97 -4.76 8.61
C LYS A 201 3.11 -4.98 7.39
N ARG A 202 3.81 -5.26 6.28
CA ARG A 202 3.19 -5.60 5.00
C ARG A 202 2.19 -6.74 5.12
N ASP A 203 2.46 -7.76 5.93
CA ASP A 203 1.54 -8.90 6.11
C ASP A 203 0.15 -8.49 6.64
N LEU A 204 0.09 -7.55 7.60
CA LEU A 204 -1.18 -7.05 8.12
C LEU A 204 -1.91 -6.22 7.05
N ILE A 205 -1.17 -5.31 6.40
CA ILE A 205 -1.71 -4.41 5.37
C ILE A 205 -2.26 -5.22 4.19
N ASP A 206 -1.47 -6.17 3.67
CA ASP A 206 -1.87 -7.07 2.59
C ASP A 206 -3.05 -7.97 3.00
N SER A 207 -3.11 -8.42 4.25
CA SER A 207 -4.24 -9.21 4.75
C SER A 207 -5.56 -8.44 4.71
N ILE A 208 -5.56 -7.18 5.16
CA ILE A 208 -6.75 -6.32 5.14
C ILE A 208 -7.11 -5.95 3.70
N ARG A 209 -6.13 -5.60 2.87
CA ARG A 209 -6.34 -5.25 1.46
C ARG A 209 -6.92 -6.41 0.65
N ASN A 210 -6.32 -7.59 0.74
CA ASN A 210 -6.81 -8.76 0.02
C ASN A 210 -8.22 -9.15 0.48
N MET A 211 -8.51 -8.99 1.77
CA MET A 211 -9.86 -9.21 2.30
C MET A 211 -10.87 -8.20 1.74
N ASP A 212 -10.54 -6.91 1.67
CA ASP A 212 -11.40 -5.88 1.09
C ASP A 212 -11.71 -6.16 -0.39
N LEU A 213 -10.70 -6.60 -1.16
CA LEU A 213 -10.88 -7.04 -2.55
C LEU A 213 -11.73 -8.31 -2.65
N GLU A 214 -11.53 -9.29 -1.78
CA GLU A 214 -12.37 -10.50 -1.76
C GLU A 214 -13.81 -10.19 -1.39
N LEU A 215 -14.05 -9.25 -0.46
CA LEU A 215 -15.38 -8.76 -0.12
C LEU A 215 -16.03 -8.06 -1.31
N LEU A 216 -15.27 -7.25 -2.03
CA LEU A 216 -15.70 -6.58 -3.25
C LEU A 216 -16.09 -7.61 -4.32
N ILE A 217 -15.23 -8.63 -4.49
CA ILE A 217 -15.43 -9.73 -5.43
C ILE A 217 -16.60 -10.64 -5.02
N SER A 218 -16.89 -10.77 -3.73
CA SER A 218 -18.02 -11.57 -3.26
C SER A 218 -19.37 -10.86 -3.47
N ASN A 219 -19.36 -9.61 -3.95
CA ASN A 219 -20.54 -8.78 -4.07
C ASN A 219 -20.94 -8.57 -5.55
N PRO A 220 -21.87 -9.39 -6.09
CA PRO A 220 -22.27 -9.32 -7.49
C PRO A 220 -23.00 -8.02 -7.87
N ASN A 221 -23.43 -7.21 -6.89
CA ASN A 221 -24.11 -5.94 -7.14
C ASN A 221 -23.13 -4.76 -7.31
N LEU A 222 -21.90 -4.88 -6.81
CA LEU A 222 -20.84 -3.88 -6.98
C LEU A 222 -19.99 -4.14 -8.20
N ILE A 223 -19.75 -5.40 -8.52
CA ILE A 223 -18.91 -5.82 -9.63
C ILE A 223 -19.69 -6.78 -10.53
N ASN A 224 -19.87 -6.38 -11.79
CA ASN A 224 -20.19 -7.33 -12.83
C ASN A 224 -18.90 -8.09 -13.21
N PHE A 225 -18.74 -9.31 -12.70
CA PHE A 225 -17.55 -10.14 -12.95
C PHE A 225 -17.32 -10.48 -14.42
N SER A 226 -18.38 -10.51 -15.23
CA SER A 226 -18.21 -10.65 -16.67
C SER A 226 -17.44 -9.45 -17.24
N ASN A 227 -17.74 -8.24 -16.78
CA ASN A 227 -17.04 -7.03 -17.20
C ASN A 227 -15.61 -6.94 -16.65
N VAL A 228 -15.35 -7.40 -15.41
CA VAL A 228 -14.00 -7.36 -14.83
C VAL A 228 -13.08 -8.41 -15.45
N LEU A 229 -13.55 -9.64 -15.65
CA LEU A 229 -12.76 -10.66 -16.35
C LEU A 229 -12.53 -10.26 -17.81
N SER A 230 -13.55 -9.73 -18.50
CA SER A 230 -13.39 -9.18 -19.84
C SER A 230 -12.44 -7.98 -19.86
N ALA A 231 -12.50 -7.08 -18.89
CA ALA A 231 -11.58 -5.93 -18.78
C ALA A 231 -10.14 -6.34 -18.48
N CYS A 232 -9.91 -7.30 -17.58
CA CYS A 232 -8.58 -7.84 -17.32
C CYS A 232 -8.05 -8.58 -18.55
N HIS A 233 -8.90 -9.35 -19.22
CA HIS A 233 -8.57 -10.02 -20.47
C HIS A 233 -8.21 -9.01 -21.58
N ASP A 234 -9.01 -7.95 -21.74
CA ASP A 234 -8.79 -6.89 -22.72
C ASP A 234 -7.58 -6.03 -22.38
N TRP A 235 -7.30 -5.74 -21.11
CA TRP A 235 -6.09 -5.03 -20.69
C TRP A 235 -4.83 -5.85 -20.96
N CYS A 236 -4.85 -7.15 -20.62
CA CYS A 236 -3.77 -8.08 -20.96
C CYS A 236 -3.58 -8.17 -22.48
N ARG A 237 -4.67 -8.20 -23.25
CA ARG A 237 -4.65 -8.16 -24.72
C ARG A 237 -3.99 -6.87 -25.23
N ASP A 238 -4.47 -5.73 -24.80
CA ASP A 238 -4.08 -4.42 -25.31
C ASP A 238 -2.64 -4.03 -24.90
N HIS A 239 -2.10 -4.63 -23.84
CA HIS A 239 -0.68 -4.48 -23.41
C HIS A 239 0.25 -5.61 -23.90
N GLY A 240 -0.19 -6.41 -24.87
CA GLY A 240 0.67 -7.44 -25.48
C GLY A 240 0.90 -8.69 -24.62
N GLN A 241 0.18 -8.84 -23.51
CA GLN A 241 0.32 -9.94 -22.55
C GLN A 241 -0.59 -11.14 -22.88
N PHE A 242 -0.90 -11.36 -24.16
CA PHE A 242 -1.79 -12.44 -24.66
C PHE A 242 -1.38 -13.84 -24.18
N HIS A 243 -0.09 -14.05 -23.96
CA HIS A 243 0.47 -15.32 -23.50
C HIS A 243 0.03 -15.70 -22.07
N TRP A 244 -0.30 -14.73 -21.22
CA TRP A 244 -0.78 -14.98 -19.85
C TRP A 244 -2.25 -15.41 -19.80
N ILE A 245 -3.01 -15.13 -20.85
CA ILE A 245 -4.45 -15.41 -20.94
C ILE A 245 -4.78 -16.53 -21.95
N GLY A 246 -3.77 -17.16 -22.56
CA GLY A 246 -3.97 -18.29 -23.46
C GLY A 246 -4.42 -17.93 -24.89
N ASP A 247 -4.40 -16.64 -25.25
CA ASP A 247 -4.98 -16.12 -26.49
C ASP A 247 -3.92 -15.99 -27.63
N TYR A 248 -3.04 -16.99 -27.73
CA TYR A 248 -1.84 -17.04 -28.58
C TYR A 248 -2.07 -16.89 -30.11
N HIS A 249 -3.32 -16.85 -30.58
CA HIS A 249 -3.65 -16.91 -32.01
C HIS A 249 -4.63 -15.83 -32.52
N LYS A 250 -4.98 -14.82 -31.71
CA LYS A 250 -5.96 -13.78 -32.09
C LYS A 250 -5.37 -12.44 -32.57
N GLU A 251 -4.04 -12.35 -32.76
CA GLU A 251 -3.28 -11.13 -33.10
C GLU A 251 -3.74 -10.32 -34.34
N LYS A 252 -4.66 -10.84 -35.18
CA LYS A 252 -4.87 -10.28 -36.54
C LYS A 252 -6.31 -9.93 -36.94
N LYS A 253 -7.33 -10.09 -36.09
CA LYS A 253 -8.73 -9.98 -36.56
C LYS A 253 -9.62 -8.95 -35.90
N GLU A 254 -9.28 -8.40 -34.74
CA GLU A 254 -10.23 -7.54 -34.03
C GLU A 254 -9.57 -6.21 -33.67
N ASN A 255 -10.03 -5.13 -34.32
CA ASN A 255 -9.75 -3.77 -33.90
C ASN A 255 -10.30 -3.60 -32.49
N SER A 256 -9.42 -3.30 -31.53
CA SER A 256 -9.79 -2.88 -30.18
C SER A 256 -10.78 -1.70 -30.26
N ASN A 257 -11.98 -1.89 -29.71
CA ASN A 257 -13.08 -0.92 -29.72
C ASN A 257 -13.50 -0.59 -28.27
N VAL A 258 -12.57 -0.28 -27.37
CA VAL A 258 -12.97 -0.02 -25.98
C VAL A 258 -13.45 1.42 -25.79
N TYR A 259 -14.77 1.58 -25.82
CA TYR A 259 -15.49 2.69 -25.19
C TYR A 259 -15.57 2.41 -23.68
N TRP A 260 -14.76 3.11 -22.88
CA TRP A 260 -14.92 3.14 -21.43
C TRP A 260 -15.92 4.25 -21.08
N PHE A 261 -17.03 3.85 -20.43
CA PHE A 261 -18.21 4.64 -20.02
C PHE A 261 -19.24 4.98 -21.12
N ASP A 262 -20.27 4.13 -21.24
CA ASP A 262 -21.71 4.48 -21.03
C ASP A 262 -22.65 3.36 -21.52
N LYS A 263 -23.33 2.69 -20.59
CA LYS A 263 -24.79 2.69 -20.39
C LYS A 263 -25.21 1.72 -19.28
#